data_AF-A0A842IA76-F1
#
_entry.id   AF-A0A842IA76-F1
#
_cell.length_a   1.000
_cell.length_b   1.000
_cell.length_c   1.000
_cell.angle_alpha   90.00
_cell.angle_beta   90.00
_cell.angle_gamma   90.00
#
_symmetry.space_group_name_H-M   'P 1'
#
loop_
_entity.id
_entity.type
_entity.pdbx_description
1 polymer ?
#
loop_
_entity_poly.entity_id
_entity_poly.type
_entity_poly.pdbx_seq_one_letter_code
_entity_poly.pdbx_strand_id
1 'polypeptide(L)'
;MVFHSLTKAAALLALLTAAACAPKPAVEEAPASVPPEYQAVQDGEFLIPAVEPLHLFGTNSRTEVEFAGDEKPGTVVVDVNARRLYYVLEGNRAIRYAIAVGREGLSFKGTGYVGRKAEWPSWQPTANMIKTRPDMYAEYAAGLPGGLENPLGARAMYLYRNGRDTMFRIHGTIDNASIGRATSAGCIRLFNQDAIDLFNRVETGDKVKVRTLEESLAAEGPFMDDAYGRAVPDTEENRAQVEIDKQKIIEEEAAKVEAERLAAEAAEKQAAKDEKRRLRICRNRGIAEADCPTLDVLTGKAEEVAVAG
;
A
#
# COMPACT_ATOMS: atom_id res chain seq x y z
N MET A 1 -39.98 -61.61 -65.04
CA MET A 1 -39.43 -62.78 -64.34
C MET A 1 -39.14 -62.37 -62.91
N VAL A 2 -39.78 -63.10 -61.98
CA VAL A 2 -39.43 -63.38 -60.58
C VAL A 2 -39.48 -62.24 -59.55
N PHE A 3 -40.21 -62.58 -58.48
CA PHE A 3 -40.65 -61.86 -57.30
C PHE A 3 -39.66 -61.97 -56.13
N HIS A 4 -39.71 -60.95 -55.25
CA HIS A 4 -39.61 -60.95 -53.77
C HIS A 4 -38.34 -61.46 -53.06
N SER A 5 -37.80 -60.67 -52.10
CA SER A 5 -37.97 -60.98 -50.66
C SER A 5 -37.46 -59.86 -49.74
N LEU A 6 -38.06 -59.82 -48.54
CA LEU A 6 -37.97 -58.87 -47.44
C LEU A 6 -36.65 -58.88 -46.66
N THR A 7 -36.46 -57.83 -45.83
CA THR A 7 -35.82 -57.71 -44.49
C THR A 7 -34.90 -56.48 -44.46
N LYS A 8 -34.82 -55.58 -43.47
CA LYS A 8 -35.21 -55.44 -42.04
C LYS A 8 -35.25 -53.92 -41.75
N ALA A 9 -36.29 -53.39 -41.12
CA ALA A 9 -36.33 -53.00 -39.70
C ALA A 9 -35.38 -51.85 -39.27
N ALA A 10 -36.00 -50.70 -38.99
CA ALA A 10 -35.77 -49.76 -37.88
C ALA A 10 -34.34 -49.35 -37.47
N ALA A 11 -34.04 -48.06 -37.65
CA ALA A 11 -33.31 -47.25 -36.67
C ALA A 11 -33.55 -45.76 -36.97
N LEU A 12 -34.60 -45.20 -36.37
CA LEU A 12 -34.72 -43.76 -36.16
C LEU A 12 -34.29 -43.46 -34.72
N LEU A 13 -33.69 -42.28 -34.55
CA LEU A 13 -33.52 -41.53 -33.29
C LEU A 13 -32.24 -41.77 -32.49
N ALA A 14 -31.27 -40.86 -32.67
CA ALA A 14 -30.66 -40.05 -31.61
C ALA A 14 -29.40 -39.35 -32.16
N LEU A 15 -29.56 -38.23 -32.86
CA LEU A 15 -28.44 -37.33 -33.14
C LEU A 15 -28.25 -36.40 -31.94
N LEU A 16 -27.19 -36.71 -31.19
CA LEU A 16 -26.66 -36.02 -30.02
C LEU A 16 -26.57 -34.50 -30.22
N THR A 17 -27.25 -33.75 -29.36
CA THR A 17 -26.96 -32.34 -29.11
C THR A 17 -25.69 -32.22 -28.26
N ALA A 18 -24.53 -32.29 -28.91
CA ALA A 18 -23.26 -31.91 -28.30
C ALA A 18 -23.02 -30.40 -28.54
N ALA A 19 -23.77 -29.55 -27.85
CA ALA A 19 -23.38 -28.15 -27.66
C ALA A 19 -22.29 -28.13 -26.60
N ALA A 20 -21.04 -28.34 -27.04
CA ALA A 20 -19.88 -28.27 -26.19
C ALA A 20 -19.75 -26.86 -25.59
N CYS A 21 -19.67 -26.79 -24.27
CA CYS A 21 -19.29 -25.61 -23.52
C CYS A 21 -17.96 -25.06 -24.06
N ALA A 22 -18.02 -23.97 -24.82
CA ALA A 22 -16.84 -23.15 -25.02
C ALA A 22 -16.50 -22.49 -23.68
N PRO A 23 -15.24 -22.56 -23.18
CA PRO A 23 -14.84 -21.75 -22.05
C PRO A 23 -15.06 -20.29 -22.42
N LYS A 24 -15.82 -19.56 -21.60
CA LYS A 24 -15.94 -18.11 -21.68
C LYS A 24 -14.51 -17.55 -21.69
N PRO A 25 -14.08 -16.77 -22.70
CA PRO A 25 -12.76 -16.16 -22.65
C PRO A 25 -12.66 -15.40 -21.33
N ALA A 26 -11.60 -15.66 -20.57
CA ALA A 26 -11.26 -14.85 -19.41
C ALA A 26 -11.21 -13.41 -19.93
N VAL A 27 -12.13 -12.59 -19.44
CA VAL A 27 -12.04 -11.15 -19.64
C VAL A 27 -10.83 -10.76 -18.82
N GLU A 28 -9.69 -10.59 -19.49
CA GLU A 28 -8.54 -9.90 -18.92
C GLU A 28 -9.05 -8.51 -18.53
N GLU A 29 -9.32 -8.31 -17.23
CA GLU A 29 -9.74 -7.02 -16.71
C GLU A 29 -8.69 -6.00 -17.13
N ALA A 30 -9.10 -5.00 -17.91
CA ALA A 30 -8.23 -3.88 -18.23
C ALA A 30 -7.65 -3.33 -16.91
N PRO A 31 -6.36 -2.96 -16.87
CA PRO A 31 -5.75 -2.47 -15.65
C PRO A 31 -6.60 -1.33 -15.11
N ALA A 32 -7.03 -1.43 -13.85
CA ALA A 32 -7.87 -0.43 -13.21
C ALA A 32 -7.21 0.95 -13.41
N SER A 33 -7.91 1.85 -14.11
CA SER A 33 -7.38 3.17 -14.40
C SER A 33 -7.26 3.98 -13.10
N VAL A 34 -6.13 4.67 -12.92
CA VAL A 34 -5.94 5.53 -11.75
C VAL A 34 -6.88 6.73 -11.85
N PRO A 35 -7.73 6.99 -10.83
CA PRO A 35 -8.62 8.15 -10.81
C PRO A 35 -7.86 9.48 -10.95
N PRO A 36 -8.45 10.52 -11.58
CA PRO A 36 -7.79 11.81 -11.79
C PRO A 36 -7.16 12.41 -10.53
N GLU A 37 -7.84 12.30 -9.39
CA GLU A 37 -7.39 12.77 -8.08
C GLU A 37 -6.11 12.10 -7.55
N TYR A 38 -5.76 10.93 -8.08
CA TYR A 38 -4.64 10.10 -7.65
C TYR A 38 -3.56 9.95 -8.72
N GLN A 39 -3.65 10.71 -9.81
CA GLN A 39 -2.60 10.76 -10.83
C GLN A 39 -1.33 11.42 -10.27
N ALA A 40 -0.27 11.42 -11.08
CA ALA A 40 0.96 12.11 -10.75
C ALA A 40 0.71 13.62 -10.66
N VAL A 41 1.30 14.27 -9.66
CA VAL A 41 1.12 15.70 -9.39
C VAL A 41 2.47 16.38 -9.33
N GLN A 42 2.65 17.44 -10.12
CA GLN A 42 3.79 18.35 -9.99
C GLN A 42 3.47 19.36 -8.88
N ASP A 43 4.29 19.39 -7.84
CA ASP A 43 4.12 20.28 -6.69
C ASP A 43 5.45 20.99 -6.38
N GLY A 44 5.59 22.21 -6.89
CA GLY A 44 6.86 22.93 -6.88
C GLY A 44 7.93 22.18 -7.67
N GLU A 45 9.04 21.86 -7.02
CA GLU A 45 10.17 21.10 -7.62
C GLU A 45 9.97 19.58 -7.58
N PHE A 46 8.95 19.08 -6.87
CA PHE A 46 8.76 17.65 -6.66
C PHE A 46 7.66 17.10 -7.57
N LEU A 47 7.97 15.99 -8.25
CA LEU A 47 6.98 15.19 -8.96
C LEU A 47 6.51 14.04 -8.06
N ILE A 48 5.30 14.14 -7.55
CA ILE A 48 4.68 13.08 -6.75
C ILE A 48 4.12 12.04 -7.74
N PRO A 49 4.53 10.75 -7.64
CA PRO A 49 4.02 9.72 -8.53
C PRO A 49 2.53 9.46 -8.29
N ALA A 50 1.87 8.91 -9.31
CA ALA A 50 0.49 8.45 -9.19
C ALA A 50 0.39 7.36 -8.11
N VAL A 51 -0.74 7.31 -7.39
CA VAL A 51 -1.01 6.21 -6.47
C VAL A 51 -1.35 4.97 -7.28
N GLU A 52 -0.63 3.89 -7.02
CA GLU A 52 -0.87 2.62 -7.71
C GLU A 52 -2.30 2.10 -7.43
N PRO A 53 -3.03 1.58 -8.44
CA PRO A 53 -4.41 1.12 -8.27
C PRO A 53 -4.58 0.11 -7.13
N LEU A 54 -3.55 -0.70 -6.86
CA LEU A 54 -3.55 -1.69 -5.80
C LEU A 54 -3.70 -1.08 -4.39
N HIS A 55 -3.44 0.22 -4.22
CA HIS A 55 -3.62 0.94 -2.96
C HIS A 55 -4.98 1.65 -2.86
N LEU A 56 -5.74 1.75 -3.95
CA LEU A 56 -7.04 2.42 -4.04
C LEU A 56 -8.21 1.43 -3.91
N PHE A 57 -8.02 0.36 -3.16
CA PHE A 57 -9.01 -0.70 -2.98
C PHE A 57 -10.20 -0.26 -2.12
N GLY A 58 -11.38 -0.85 -2.33
CA GLY A 58 -12.54 -0.67 -1.46
C GLY A 58 -12.92 0.80 -1.25
N THR A 59 -12.75 1.29 -0.01
CA THR A 59 -13.07 2.69 0.36
C THR A 59 -11.82 3.55 0.60
N ASN A 60 -10.66 3.11 0.09
CA ASN A 60 -9.37 3.78 0.30
C ASN A 60 -9.19 5.05 -0.55
N SER A 61 -10.08 5.30 -1.51
CA SER A 61 -10.13 6.55 -2.28
C SER A 61 -10.97 7.61 -1.57
N ARG A 62 -10.59 8.87 -1.73
CA ARG A 62 -11.34 10.00 -1.20
C ARG A 62 -12.69 10.08 -1.89
N THR A 63 -13.73 10.39 -1.13
CA THR A 63 -15.10 10.41 -1.65
C THR A 63 -15.92 11.40 -0.85
N GLU A 64 -16.78 12.16 -1.53
CA GLU A 64 -17.81 12.94 -0.86
C GLU A 64 -18.91 11.99 -0.35
N VAL A 65 -19.24 12.10 0.93
CA VAL A 65 -20.21 11.23 1.60
C VAL A 65 -21.21 12.07 2.39
N GLU A 66 -22.38 11.50 2.65
CA GLU A 66 -23.28 12.01 3.68
C GLU A 66 -22.57 11.95 5.05
N PHE A 67 -22.74 13.00 5.84
CA PHE A 67 -22.10 13.18 7.13
C PHE A 67 -23.17 13.43 8.20
N ALA A 68 -23.38 12.43 9.05
CA ALA A 68 -24.40 12.45 10.11
C ALA A 68 -23.92 13.08 11.44
N GLY A 69 -22.75 13.75 11.45
CA GLY A 69 -22.20 14.39 12.64
C GLY A 69 -22.69 15.84 12.83
N ASP A 70 -22.65 16.33 14.07
CA ASP A 70 -23.07 17.69 14.43
C ASP A 70 -21.95 18.73 14.25
N GLU A 71 -20.79 18.33 13.72
CA GLU A 71 -19.67 19.23 13.50
C GLU A 71 -19.96 20.26 12.41
N LYS A 72 -19.42 21.48 12.58
CA LYS A 72 -19.63 22.58 11.64
C LYS A 72 -18.79 22.39 10.37
N PRO A 73 -19.23 22.91 9.21
CA PRO A 73 -18.39 23.00 8.01
C PRO A 73 -17.01 23.61 8.30
N GLY A 74 -15.97 23.08 7.66
CA GLY A 74 -14.57 23.42 7.93
C GLY A 74 -13.92 22.62 9.07
N THR A 75 -14.70 21.84 9.85
CA THR A 75 -14.12 20.96 10.87
C THR A 75 -13.45 19.75 10.23
N VAL A 76 -12.27 19.37 10.73
CA VAL A 76 -11.66 18.08 10.45
C VAL A 76 -12.05 17.08 11.54
N VAL A 77 -12.69 15.98 11.17
CA VAL A 77 -13.03 14.90 12.10
C VAL A 77 -12.16 13.69 11.79
N VAL A 78 -11.34 13.27 12.74
CA VAL A 78 -10.46 12.10 12.62
C VAL A 78 -11.08 10.95 13.39
N ASP A 79 -11.38 9.87 12.69
CA ASP A 79 -11.79 8.60 13.28
C ASP A 79 -10.62 7.60 13.21
N VAL A 80 -9.85 7.56 14.30
CA VAL A 80 -8.69 6.68 14.40
C VAL A 80 -9.06 5.19 14.48
N ASN A 81 -10.30 4.87 14.86
CA ASN A 81 -10.75 3.49 15.01
C ASN A 81 -11.23 2.94 13.66
N ALA A 82 -12.04 3.74 12.95
CA ALA A 82 -12.50 3.38 11.61
C ALA A 82 -11.49 3.69 10.49
N ARG A 83 -10.33 4.29 10.82
CA ARG A 83 -9.25 4.66 9.88
C ARG A 83 -9.74 5.60 8.79
N ARG A 84 -10.58 6.56 9.18
CA ARG A 84 -11.19 7.56 8.31
C ARG A 84 -10.94 8.97 8.83
N LEU A 85 -10.79 9.90 7.92
CA LEU A 85 -10.77 11.33 8.20
C LEU A 85 -11.86 12.00 7.37
N TYR A 86 -12.54 12.97 7.95
CA TYR A 86 -13.61 13.73 7.31
C TYR A 86 -13.28 15.22 7.34
N TYR A 87 -13.36 15.87 6.19
CA TYR A 87 -13.46 17.33 6.12
C TYR A 87 -14.93 17.70 5.94
N VAL A 88 -15.52 18.34 6.94
CA VAL A 88 -16.96 18.63 6.97
C VAL A 88 -17.30 19.74 5.99
N LEU A 89 -18.29 19.47 5.13
CA LEU A 89 -18.86 20.40 4.16
C LEU A 89 -20.23 20.90 4.64
N GLU A 90 -20.78 21.86 3.91
CA GLU A 90 -22.18 22.24 4.07
C GLU A 90 -23.14 21.14 3.59
N GLY A 91 -24.39 21.19 4.08
CA GLY A 91 -25.46 20.31 3.62
C GLY A 91 -25.38 18.87 4.12
N ASN A 92 -24.87 18.65 5.34
CA ASN A 92 -24.67 17.33 5.93
C ASN A 92 -23.79 16.42 5.08
N ARG A 93 -22.72 16.97 4.50
CA ARG A 93 -21.76 16.22 3.69
C ARG A 93 -20.36 16.37 4.24
N ALA A 94 -19.47 15.46 3.87
CA ALA A 94 -18.05 15.56 4.15
C ALA A 94 -17.24 14.94 3.02
N ILE A 95 -16.00 15.39 2.84
CA ILE A 95 -15.01 14.62 2.09
C ILE A 95 -14.40 13.62 3.05
N ARG A 96 -14.59 12.34 2.77
CA ARG A 96 -13.95 11.24 3.50
C ARG A 96 -12.63 10.91 2.84
N TYR A 97 -11.59 10.76 3.65
CA TYR A 97 -10.27 10.27 3.28
C TYR A 97 -9.98 9.00 4.08
N ALA A 98 -9.28 8.05 3.46
CA ALA A 98 -8.71 6.94 4.21
C ALA A 98 -7.39 7.37 4.85
N ILE A 99 -7.13 6.89 6.07
CA ILE A 99 -5.93 7.24 6.82
C ILE A 99 -5.20 6.00 7.31
N ALA A 100 -3.87 6.10 7.41
CA ALA A 100 -3.12 5.20 8.27
C ALA A 100 -3.02 5.80 9.67
N VAL A 101 -3.15 4.96 10.69
CA VAL A 101 -3.08 5.39 12.10
C VAL A 101 -1.92 4.68 12.76
N GLY A 102 -0.91 5.43 13.18
CA GLY A 102 0.19 4.88 13.96
C GLY A 102 -0.09 4.89 15.46
N ARG A 103 0.79 4.26 16.25
CA ARG A 103 0.67 4.20 17.72
C ARG A 103 0.55 5.59 18.36
N GLU A 104 1.26 6.58 17.84
CA GLU A 104 1.21 7.95 18.36
C GLU A 104 -0.15 8.59 18.07
N GLY A 105 -0.78 8.22 16.96
CA GLY A 105 -2.14 8.62 16.60
C GLY A 105 -3.20 8.21 17.63
N LEU A 106 -2.94 7.17 18.42
CA LEU A 106 -3.86 6.69 19.46
C LEU A 106 -3.76 7.49 20.78
N SER A 107 -2.69 8.28 20.94
CA SER A 107 -2.41 8.99 22.20
C SER A 107 -3.25 10.26 22.38
N PHE A 108 -3.69 10.88 21.27
CA PHE A 108 -4.48 12.10 21.30
C PHE A 108 -5.97 11.78 21.25
N LYS A 109 -6.74 12.34 22.20
CA LYS A 109 -8.21 12.21 22.26
C LYS A 109 -8.86 13.57 22.41
N GLY A 110 -10.03 13.75 21.80
CA GLY A 110 -10.84 14.96 21.90
C GLY A 110 -10.49 16.02 20.85
N THR A 111 -10.67 17.29 21.21
CA THR A 111 -10.58 18.41 20.25
C THR A 111 -9.23 19.14 20.32
N GLY A 112 -8.72 19.55 19.17
CA GLY A 112 -7.64 20.51 19.00
C GLY A 112 -7.97 21.46 17.84
N TYR A 113 -6.97 22.19 17.38
CA TYR A 113 -7.07 23.02 16.19
C TYR A 113 -5.77 22.93 15.38
N VAL A 114 -5.84 23.25 14.09
CA VAL A 114 -4.64 23.36 13.27
C VAL A 114 -3.90 24.63 13.67
N GLY A 115 -2.77 24.51 14.35
CA GLY A 115 -1.97 25.65 14.80
C GLY A 115 -0.86 26.04 13.84
N ARG A 116 -0.36 25.07 13.05
CA ARG A 116 0.64 25.31 12.00
C ARG A 116 0.38 24.40 10.81
N LYS A 117 0.73 24.89 9.63
CA LYS A 117 0.73 24.17 8.37
C LYS A 117 2.13 24.28 7.75
N ALA A 118 2.61 23.20 7.13
CA ALA A 118 3.86 23.21 6.37
C ALA A 118 3.73 22.41 5.08
N GLU A 119 4.25 22.98 3.99
CA GLU A 119 4.53 22.29 2.75
C GLU A 119 5.94 21.70 2.81
N TRP A 120 6.11 20.49 2.29
CA TRP A 120 7.37 19.72 2.33
C TRP A 120 8.11 19.86 3.67
N PRO A 121 7.46 19.47 4.79
CA PRO A 121 8.03 19.65 6.12
C PRO A 121 9.32 18.84 6.30
N SER A 122 10.29 19.40 7.01
CA SER A 122 11.40 18.61 7.55
C SER A 122 10.89 17.62 8.60
N TRP A 123 11.54 16.46 8.70
CA TRP A 123 11.24 15.45 9.71
C TRP A 123 12.48 15.12 10.51
N GLN A 124 12.30 14.84 11.79
CA GLN A 124 13.37 14.30 12.64
C GLN A 124 12.77 13.25 13.57
N PRO A 125 13.37 12.05 13.67
CA PRO A 125 12.92 11.05 14.63
C PRO A 125 13.11 11.56 16.06
N THR A 126 12.20 11.19 16.95
CA THR A 126 12.35 11.54 18.37
C THR A 126 13.51 10.77 19.00
N ALA A 127 14.09 11.32 20.08
CA ALA A 127 15.13 10.61 20.84
C ALA A 127 14.67 9.21 21.30
N ASN A 128 13.38 9.04 21.62
CA ASN A 128 12.83 7.74 21.99
C ASN A 128 12.80 6.77 20.81
N MET A 129 12.46 7.24 19.60
CA MET A 129 12.50 6.41 18.39
C MET A 129 13.93 5.91 18.13
N ILE A 130 14.92 6.81 18.14
CA ILE A 130 16.34 6.45 17.96
C ILE A 130 16.78 5.43 19.03
N LYS A 131 16.41 5.64 20.30
CA LYS A 131 16.77 4.74 21.40
C LYS A 131 16.15 3.36 21.27
N THR A 132 14.89 3.26 20.82
CA THR A 132 14.12 2.00 20.80
C THR A 132 14.28 1.21 19.52
N ARG A 133 14.52 1.87 18.39
CA ARG A 133 14.71 1.27 17.07
C ARG A 133 15.89 1.95 16.33
N PRO A 134 17.12 1.83 16.87
CA PRO A 134 18.29 2.45 16.25
C PRO A 134 18.58 1.89 14.86
N ASP A 135 18.23 0.62 14.62
CA ASP A 135 18.31 -0.05 13.32
C ASP A 135 17.53 0.66 12.21
N MET A 136 16.45 1.39 12.55
CA MET A 136 15.65 2.13 11.58
C MET A 136 15.84 3.64 11.62
N TYR A 137 16.27 4.21 12.76
CA TYR A 137 16.23 5.66 12.96
C TYR A 137 17.59 6.32 13.21
N ALA A 138 18.66 5.56 13.50
CA ALA A 138 19.95 6.15 13.84
C ALA A 138 20.56 6.95 12.68
N GLU A 139 20.42 6.48 11.43
CA GLU A 139 20.91 7.19 10.25
C GLU A 139 20.21 8.54 10.04
N TYR A 140 18.95 8.67 10.48
CA TYR A 140 18.15 9.88 10.36
C TYR A 140 18.20 10.80 11.58
N ALA A 141 19.13 10.57 12.52
CA ALA A 141 19.19 11.35 13.76
C ALA A 141 19.38 12.87 13.54
N ALA A 142 20.04 13.25 12.45
CA ALA A 142 20.21 14.65 12.03
C ALA A 142 18.95 15.25 11.36
N GLY A 143 17.93 14.44 11.11
CA GLY A 143 16.72 14.81 10.40
C GLY A 143 16.84 14.66 8.89
N LEU A 144 15.69 14.72 8.23
CA LEU A 144 15.53 14.75 6.79
C LEU A 144 14.94 16.11 6.37
N PRO A 145 15.45 16.74 5.30
CA PRO A 145 14.79 17.90 4.71
C PRO A 145 13.44 17.50 4.10
N GLY A 146 12.64 18.49 3.72
CA GLY A 146 11.45 18.24 2.91
C GLY A 146 11.82 17.59 1.57
N GLY A 147 11.03 16.62 1.12
CA GLY A 147 11.22 15.99 -0.18
C GLY A 147 10.53 14.63 -0.30
N LEU A 148 10.70 13.98 -1.45
CA LEU A 148 10.01 12.73 -1.80
C LEU A 148 10.40 11.53 -0.94
N GLU A 149 11.51 11.59 -0.21
CA GLU A 149 11.96 10.53 0.71
C GLU A 149 11.54 10.81 2.17
N ASN A 150 10.95 11.97 2.44
CA ASN A 150 10.60 12.36 3.79
C ASN A 150 9.30 11.65 4.26
N PRO A 151 9.29 10.98 5.43
CA PRO A 151 8.14 10.22 5.90
C PRO A 151 6.91 11.07 6.28
N LEU A 152 7.05 12.40 6.39
CA LEU A 152 5.92 13.31 6.55
C LEU A 152 5.22 13.66 5.22
N GLY A 153 5.82 13.28 4.09
CA GLY A 153 5.27 13.51 2.76
C GLY A 153 5.14 14.99 2.39
N ALA A 154 4.22 15.29 1.48
CA ALA A 154 4.11 16.60 0.83
C ALA A 154 3.57 17.70 1.75
N ARG A 155 2.71 17.38 2.72
CA ARG A 155 2.05 18.35 3.61
C ARG A 155 1.98 17.83 5.04
N ALA A 156 2.07 18.74 6.01
CA ALA A 156 1.76 18.46 7.40
C ALA A 156 0.95 19.57 8.08
N MET A 157 -0.05 19.16 8.84
CA MET A 157 -0.87 19.99 9.72
C MET A 157 -0.56 19.60 11.17
N TYR A 158 -0.14 20.59 11.96
CA TYR A 158 0.28 20.41 13.34
C TYR A 158 -0.86 20.82 14.27
N LEU A 159 -1.27 19.89 15.12
CA LEU A 159 -2.38 20.12 16.05
C LEU A 159 -1.91 20.81 17.31
N TYR A 160 -2.70 21.79 17.73
CA TYR A 160 -2.49 22.55 18.95
C TYR A 160 -3.71 22.41 19.86
N ARG A 161 -3.46 22.53 21.17
CA ARG A 161 -4.49 22.60 22.21
C ARG A 161 -4.02 23.59 23.28
N ASN A 162 -4.87 24.53 23.66
CA ASN A 162 -4.57 25.54 24.69
C ASN A 162 -3.23 26.27 24.43
N GLY A 163 -3.01 26.71 23.19
CA GLY A 163 -1.78 27.37 22.74
C GLY A 163 -0.52 26.51 22.62
N ARG A 164 -0.59 25.19 22.82
CA ARG A 164 0.59 24.28 22.81
C ARG A 164 0.48 23.23 21.71
N ASP A 165 1.60 22.92 21.07
CA ASP A 165 1.72 21.78 20.13
C ASP A 165 1.46 20.47 20.89
N THR A 166 0.55 19.65 20.35
CA THR A 166 0.15 18.38 20.96
C THR A 166 1.07 17.23 20.58
N MET A 167 2.05 17.49 19.72
CA MET A 167 2.87 16.46 19.06
C MET A 167 2.08 15.54 18.11
N PHE A 168 0.79 15.82 17.88
CA PHE A 168 -0.05 15.13 16.90
C PHE A 168 -0.01 15.83 15.54
N ARG A 169 0.04 15.05 14.45
CA ARG A 169 0.12 15.57 13.08
C ARG A 169 -0.82 14.82 12.16
N ILE A 170 -1.38 15.53 11.20
CA ILE A 170 -2.03 14.96 10.02
C ILE A 170 -1.11 15.30 8.85
N HIS A 171 -0.61 14.28 8.16
CA HIS A 171 0.45 14.48 7.17
C HIS A 171 0.36 13.50 5.99
N GLY A 172 1.10 13.78 4.91
CA GLY A 172 1.25 12.88 3.78
C GLY A 172 2.12 11.65 4.10
N THR A 173 2.36 10.78 3.14
CA THR A 173 3.25 9.63 3.33
C THR A 173 3.91 9.22 2.03
N ILE A 174 5.08 8.61 2.14
CA ILE A 174 5.74 7.92 1.03
C ILE A 174 5.30 6.44 0.96
N ASP A 175 4.74 5.92 2.05
CA ASP A 175 4.25 4.56 2.18
C ASP A 175 2.75 4.49 1.86
N ASN A 176 2.42 4.45 0.57
CA ASN A 176 1.05 4.33 0.07
C ASN A 176 0.36 3.05 0.57
N ALA A 177 1.13 1.97 0.78
CA ALA A 177 0.61 0.71 1.30
C ALA A 177 0.09 0.82 2.74
N SER A 178 0.55 1.80 3.51
CA SER A 178 0.04 2.00 4.87
C SER A 178 -1.39 2.54 4.96
N ILE A 179 -1.89 3.22 3.92
CA ILE A 179 -3.19 3.90 3.98
C ILE A 179 -4.34 2.89 4.10
N GLY A 180 -5.25 3.19 5.04
CA GLY A 180 -6.37 2.32 5.40
C GLY A 180 -6.06 1.27 6.47
N ARG A 181 -4.86 1.30 7.07
CA ARG A 181 -4.39 0.27 8.03
C ARG A 181 -3.94 0.84 9.38
N ALA A 182 -3.87 -0.02 10.39
CA ALA A 182 -3.12 0.24 11.62
C ALA A 182 -1.63 0.13 11.33
N THR A 183 -0.83 1.05 11.86
CA THR A 183 0.63 1.05 11.70
C THR A 183 1.34 1.16 13.04
N SER A 184 2.63 0.83 13.04
CA SER A 184 3.45 0.78 14.27
C SER A 184 4.00 2.15 14.70
N ALA A 185 4.05 3.14 13.80
CA ALA A 185 4.71 4.43 14.02
C ALA A 185 3.95 5.58 13.33
N GLY A 186 4.12 6.81 13.82
CA GLY A 186 3.50 8.00 13.23
C GLY A 186 2.13 8.36 13.81
N CYS A 187 1.66 9.56 13.47
CA CYS A 187 0.35 10.07 13.86
C CYS A 187 -0.73 9.63 12.85
N ILE A 188 -1.20 10.54 12.00
CA ILE A 188 -2.22 10.29 10.97
C ILE A 188 -1.62 10.54 9.60
N ARG A 189 -1.64 9.51 8.75
CA ARG A 189 -1.07 9.56 7.40
C ARG A 189 -2.16 9.53 6.34
N LEU A 190 -1.96 10.31 5.28
CA LEU A 190 -2.78 10.38 4.07
C LEU A 190 -1.89 10.09 2.86
N PHE A 191 -2.49 9.65 1.74
CA PHE A 191 -1.81 9.78 0.44
C PHE A 191 -1.37 11.23 0.24
N ASN A 192 -0.26 11.47 -0.44
CA ASN A 192 0.22 12.85 -0.64
C ASN A 192 -0.81 13.72 -1.38
N GLN A 193 -1.52 13.15 -2.35
CA GLN A 193 -2.61 13.80 -3.07
C GLN A 193 -3.75 14.25 -2.13
N ASP A 194 -4.09 13.40 -1.16
CA ASP A 194 -5.13 13.69 -0.17
C ASP A 194 -4.65 14.67 0.90
N ALA A 195 -3.37 14.58 1.28
CA ALA A 195 -2.75 15.54 2.18
C ALA A 195 -2.72 16.94 1.55
N ILE A 196 -2.43 17.06 0.26
CA ILE A 196 -2.49 18.32 -0.51
C ILE A 196 -3.93 18.84 -0.57
N ASP A 197 -4.89 18.00 -0.92
CA ASP A 197 -6.31 18.40 -0.98
C ASP A 197 -6.81 18.91 0.37
N LEU A 198 -6.60 18.15 1.46
CA LEU A 198 -7.00 18.56 2.80
C LEU A 198 -6.28 19.84 3.25
N PHE A 199 -4.97 19.93 2.99
CA PHE A 199 -4.17 21.10 3.33
C PHE A 199 -4.68 22.37 2.64
N ASN A 200 -5.13 22.29 1.40
CA ASN A 200 -5.64 23.44 0.67
C ASN A 200 -7.02 23.90 1.14
N ARG A 201 -7.76 23.03 1.84
CA ARG A 201 -9.09 23.32 2.40
C ARG A 201 -9.03 23.88 3.82
N VAL A 202 -8.10 23.38 4.62
CA VAL A 202 -8.01 23.67 6.04
C VAL A 202 -7.21 24.95 6.29
N GLU A 203 -7.71 25.84 7.14
CA GLU A 203 -7.03 27.04 7.59
C GLU A 203 -6.36 26.86 8.98
N THR A 204 -5.43 27.77 9.31
CA THR A 204 -4.90 27.81 10.68
C THR A 204 -5.99 28.35 11.60
N GLY A 205 -6.26 27.62 12.69
CA GLY A 205 -7.37 27.89 13.62
C GLY A 205 -8.54 26.92 13.45
N ASP A 206 -8.61 26.19 12.33
CA ASP A 206 -9.68 25.22 12.10
C ASP A 206 -9.70 24.12 13.14
N LYS A 207 -10.92 23.73 13.52
CA LYS A 207 -11.16 22.73 14.55
C LYS A 207 -10.82 21.35 14.03
N VAL A 208 -10.13 20.57 14.86
CA VAL A 208 -9.91 19.15 14.64
C VAL A 208 -10.49 18.35 15.80
N LYS A 209 -11.38 17.40 15.53
CA LYS A 209 -11.96 16.50 16.53
C LYS A 209 -11.49 15.08 16.26
N VAL A 210 -10.88 14.44 17.26
CA VAL A 210 -10.59 13.00 17.23
C VAL A 210 -11.69 12.26 17.96
N ARG A 211 -12.40 11.38 17.24
CA ARG A 211 -13.52 10.60 17.79
C ARG A 211 -13.06 9.62 18.85
N THR A 212 -13.89 9.42 19.86
CA THR A 212 -13.78 8.26 20.77
C THR A 212 -14.25 6.98 20.07
N LEU A 213 -13.99 5.82 20.67
CA LEU A 213 -14.53 4.56 20.16
C LEU A 213 -16.07 4.57 20.14
N GLU A 214 -16.69 5.12 21.18
CA GLU A 214 -18.15 5.23 21.26
C GLU A 214 -18.73 6.09 20.13
N GLU A 215 -18.13 7.27 19.88
CA GLU A 215 -18.54 8.14 18.77
C GLU A 215 -18.31 7.47 17.41
N SER A 216 -17.23 6.72 17.26
CA SER A 216 -16.92 5.95 16.06
C SER A 216 -17.97 4.87 15.80
N LEU A 217 -18.28 4.04 16.80
CA LEU A 217 -19.29 2.98 16.69
C LEU A 217 -20.69 3.54 16.41
N ALA A 218 -21.02 4.70 16.98
CA ALA A 218 -22.29 5.37 16.71
C ALA A 218 -22.39 5.88 15.26
N ALA A 219 -21.29 6.40 14.70
CA ALA A 219 -21.27 6.97 13.36
C ALA A 219 -21.07 5.93 12.25
N GLU A 220 -20.20 4.95 12.48
CA GLU A 220 -19.73 3.99 11.46
C GLU A 220 -20.37 2.60 11.63
N GLY A 221 -21.05 2.36 12.76
CA GLY A 221 -21.51 1.04 13.18
C GLY A 221 -20.38 0.18 13.77
N PRO A 222 -20.69 -1.06 14.17
CA PRO A 222 -19.68 -2.03 14.60
C PRO A 222 -18.69 -2.36 13.48
N PHE A 223 -17.40 -2.34 13.79
CA PHE A 223 -16.32 -2.69 12.86
C PHE A 223 -15.30 -3.62 13.54
N MET A 224 -14.54 -4.31 12.71
CA MET A 224 -13.46 -5.21 13.08
C MET A 224 -12.24 -4.97 12.18
N ASP A 225 -11.08 -5.45 12.61
CA ASP A 225 -9.90 -5.49 11.75
C ASP A 225 -9.90 -6.76 10.92
N ASP A 226 -9.63 -6.61 9.62
CA ASP A 226 -9.42 -7.75 8.75
C ASP A 226 -7.99 -8.30 8.83
N ALA A 227 -7.70 -9.37 8.07
CA ALA A 227 -6.39 -10.02 8.07
C ALA A 227 -5.24 -9.08 7.63
N TYR A 228 -5.55 -7.96 6.97
CA TYR A 228 -4.59 -6.97 6.49
C TYR A 228 -4.55 -5.71 7.37
N GLY A 229 -5.22 -5.72 8.53
CA GLY A 229 -5.26 -4.62 9.48
C GLY A 229 -6.14 -3.44 9.06
N ARG A 230 -7.10 -3.67 8.15
CA ARG A 230 -8.07 -2.66 7.68
C ARG A 230 -9.34 -2.73 8.52
N ALA A 231 -9.94 -1.57 8.80
CA ALA A 231 -11.22 -1.50 9.48
C ALA A 231 -12.36 -1.81 8.50
N VAL A 232 -13.10 -2.89 8.75
CA VAL A 232 -14.25 -3.37 7.97
C VAL A 232 -15.48 -3.54 8.86
N PRO A 233 -16.72 -3.45 8.33
CA PRO A 233 -17.92 -3.70 9.13
C PRO A 233 -17.89 -5.07 9.82
N ASP A 234 -18.37 -5.15 11.06
CA ASP A 234 -18.35 -6.39 11.84
C ASP A 234 -19.52 -7.32 11.48
N THR A 235 -19.45 -7.91 10.28
CA THR A 235 -20.44 -8.85 9.74
C THR A 235 -19.96 -10.30 9.85
N GLU A 236 -20.88 -11.26 9.80
CA GLU A 236 -20.51 -12.68 9.73
C GLU A 236 -19.67 -13.00 8.49
N GLU A 237 -19.99 -12.38 7.36
CA GLU A 237 -19.22 -12.49 6.11
C GLU A 237 -17.78 -12.00 6.27
N ASN A 238 -17.57 -10.81 6.83
CA ASN A 238 -16.22 -10.28 7.04
C ASN A 238 -15.44 -11.14 8.05
N ARG A 239 -16.08 -11.62 9.11
CA ARG A 239 -15.44 -12.54 10.07
C ARG A 239 -14.99 -13.84 9.41
N ALA A 240 -15.80 -14.43 8.54
CA ALA A 240 -15.42 -15.61 7.77
C ALA A 240 -14.29 -15.31 6.79
N GLN A 241 -14.34 -14.16 6.12
CA GLN A 241 -13.32 -13.74 5.16
C GLN A 241 -11.95 -13.55 5.82
N VAL A 242 -11.89 -13.07 7.07
CA VAL A 242 -10.63 -12.94 7.81
C VAL A 242 -9.91 -14.28 7.96
N GLU A 243 -10.64 -15.35 8.26
CA GLU A 243 -10.02 -16.68 8.44
C GLU A 243 -9.54 -17.25 7.10
N ILE A 244 -10.28 -17.00 6.02
CA ILE A 244 -9.87 -17.35 4.65
C ILE A 244 -8.60 -16.59 4.27
N ASP A 245 -8.58 -15.27 4.48
CA ASP A 245 -7.45 -14.42 4.13
C ASP A 245 -6.20 -14.77 4.94
N LYS A 246 -6.34 -15.05 6.25
CA LYS A 246 -5.21 -15.53 7.07
C LYS A 246 -4.61 -16.81 6.53
N GLN A 247 -5.45 -17.78 6.15
CA GLN A 247 -4.97 -19.04 5.59
C GLN A 247 -4.23 -18.80 4.26
N LYS A 248 -4.79 -17.94 3.41
CA LYS A 248 -4.15 -17.55 2.15
C LYS A 248 -2.81 -16.86 2.37
N ILE A 249 -2.70 -15.93 3.33
CA ILE A 249 -1.43 -15.28 3.68
C ILE A 249 -0.40 -16.31 4.11
N ILE A 250 -0.77 -17.27 4.97
CA ILE A 250 0.14 -18.34 5.42
C ILE A 250 0.63 -19.17 4.22
N GLU A 251 -0.25 -19.50 3.28
CA GLU A 251 0.10 -20.26 2.08
C GLU A 251 1.03 -19.48 1.14
N GLU A 252 0.75 -18.19 0.92
CA GLU A 252 1.59 -17.31 0.11
C GLU A 252 2.97 -17.09 0.73
N GLU A 253 3.04 -16.87 2.05
CA GLU A 253 4.30 -16.76 2.79
C GLU A 253 5.12 -18.05 2.73
N ALA A 254 4.48 -19.21 2.91
CA ALA A 254 5.13 -20.51 2.78
C ALA A 254 5.67 -20.73 1.36
N ALA A 255 4.90 -20.37 0.34
CA ALA A 255 5.33 -20.46 -1.06
C ALA A 255 6.52 -19.53 -1.35
N LYS A 256 6.53 -18.32 -0.78
CA LYS A 256 7.64 -17.37 -0.92
C LYS A 256 8.92 -17.89 -0.26
N VAL A 257 8.83 -18.40 0.96
CA VAL A 257 9.99 -19.00 1.67
C VAL A 257 10.56 -20.16 0.88
N GLU A 258 9.70 -21.02 0.33
CA GLU A 258 10.13 -22.13 -0.51
C GLU A 258 10.80 -21.67 -1.82
N ALA A 259 10.23 -20.65 -2.47
CA ALA A 259 10.82 -20.06 -3.67
C ALA A 259 12.20 -19.43 -3.39
N GLU A 260 12.36 -18.71 -2.28
CA GLU A 260 13.63 -18.14 -1.85
C GLU A 260 14.67 -19.23 -1.55
N ARG A 261 14.27 -20.33 -0.90
CA ARG A 261 15.13 -21.49 -0.66
C ARG A 261 15.63 -22.10 -1.98
N LEU A 262 14.71 -22.35 -2.92
CA LEU A 262 15.06 -22.91 -4.23
C LEU A 262 15.96 -21.96 -5.02
N ALA A 263 15.73 -20.65 -4.94
CA ALA A 263 16.58 -19.64 -5.57
C ALA A 263 17.98 -19.63 -4.97
N ALA A 264 18.12 -19.73 -3.64
CA ALA A 264 19.41 -19.81 -2.96
C ALA A 264 20.20 -21.07 -3.37
N GLU A 265 19.55 -22.23 -3.42
CA GLU A 265 20.18 -23.48 -3.89
C GLU A 265 20.61 -23.41 -5.36
N ALA A 266 19.80 -22.76 -6.21
CA ALA A 266 20.14 -22.55 -7.62
C ALA A 266 21.34 -21.60 -7.77
N ALA A 267 21.38 -20.52 -6.98
CA ALA A 267 22.48 -19.56 -6.97
C ALA A 267 23.80 -20.22 -6.53
N GLU A 268 23.78 -21.07 -5.49
CA GLU A 268 24.97 -21.82 -5.05
C GLU A 268 25.49 -22.77 -6.14
N LYS A 269 24.59 -23.54 -6.77
CA LYS A 269 24.94 -24.44 -7.88
C LYS A 269 25.50 -23.67 -9.07
N GLN A 270 24.96 -22.48 -9.35
CA GLN A 270 25.44 -21.63 -10.44
C GLN A 270 26.83 -21.06 -10.11
N ALA A 271 27.04 -20.54 -8.90
CA ALA A 271 28.35 -20.06 -8.44
C ALA A 271 29.42 -21.15 -8.55
N ALA A 272 29.11 -22.39 -8.17
CA ALA A 272 30.02 -23.52 -8.29
C ALA A 272 30.36 -23.89 -9.76
N LYS A 273 29.40 -23.74 -10.69
CA LYS A 273 29.63 -23.93 -12.13
C LYS A 273 30.49 -22.81 -12.70
N ASP A 274 30.21 -21.57 -12.30
CA ASP A 274 30.94 -20.40 -12.74
C ASP A 274 32.38 -20.43 -12.25
N GLU A 275 32.62 -20.87 -11.02
CA GLU A 275 33.98 -21.10 -10.50
C GLU A 275 34.73 -22.18 -11.31
N LYS A 276 34.08 -23.32 -11.58
CA LYS A 276 34.67 -24.36 -12.44
C LYS A 276 34.99 -23.84 -13.84
N ARG A 277 34.11 -23.00 -14.40
CA ARG A 277 34.32 -22.37 -15.72
C ARG A 277 35.47 -21.38 -15.69
N ARG A 278 35.57 -20.55 -14.64
CA ARG A 278 36.64 -19.58 -14.38
C ARG A 278 38.00 -20.28 -14.37
N LEU A 279 38.14 -21.30 -13.53
CA LEU A 279 39.37 -22.09 -13.40
C LEU A 279 39.74 -22.81 -14.71
N ARG A 280 38.77 -23.32 -15.46
CA ARG A 280 39.01 -23.94 -16.78
C ARG A 280 39.57 -22.95 -17.80
N ILE A 281 39.02 -21.73 -17.86
CA ILE A 281 39.50 -20.68 -18.78
C ILE A 281 40.94 -20.28 -18.43
N CYS A 282 41.23 -20.06 -17.14
CA CYS A 282 42.58 -19.71 -16.69
C CYS A 282 43.60 -20.79 -17.02
N ARG A 283 43.27 -22.06 -16.76
CA ARG A 283 44.13 -23.20 -17.13
C ARG A 283 44.45 -23.22 -18.63
N ASN A 284 43.45 -23.00 -19.48
CA ASN A 284 43.63 -22.98 -20.94
C ASN A 284 44.47 -21.78 -21.41
N ARG A 285 44.54 -20.70 -20.63
CA ARG A 285 45.36 -19.51 -20.90
C ARG A 285 46.73 -19.52 -20.20
N GLY A 286 47.06 -20.59 -19.47
CA GLY A 286 48.31 -20.68 -18.71
C GLY A 286 48.38 -19.76 -17.48
N ILE A 287 47.25 -19.26 -16.99
CA ILE A 287 47.17 -18.40 -15.80
C ILE A 287 47.07 -19.30 -14.57
N ALA A 288 47.91 -19.06 -13.56
CA ALA A 288 47.86 -19.78 -12.28
C ALA A 288 46.54 -19.50 -11.55
N GLU A 289 46.04 -20.46 -10.76
CA GLU A 289 44.75 -20.33 -10.06
C GLU A 289 44.72 -19.15 -9.09
N ALA A 290 45.82 -18.89 -8.37
CA ALA A 290 45.96 -17.76 -7.46
C ALA A 290 45.86 -16.39 -8.17
N ASP A 291 46.22 -16.34 -9.45
CA ASP A 291 46.21 -15.12 -10.28
C ASP A 291 45.00 -15.10 -11.24
N CYS A 292 44.09 -16.06 -11.13
CA CYS A 292 42.96 -16.20 -12.02
C CYS A 292 41.94 -15.07 -11.76
N PRO A 293 41.61 -14.22 -12.75
CA PRO A 293 40.63 -13.14 -12.58
C PRO A 293 39.21 -13.67 -12.35
N THR A 294 38.27 -12.77 -12.03
CA THR A 294 36.84 -13.12 -11.96
C THR A 294 36.31 -13.55 -13.33
N LEU A 295 35.23 -14.35 -13.34
CA LEU A 295 34.66 -14.87 -14.58
C LEU A 295 34.18 -13.76 -15.53
N ASP A 296 33.67 -12.64 -14.99
CA ASP A 296 33.22 -11.49 -15.78
C ASP A 296 34.37 -10.83 -16.53
N VAL A 297 35.54 -10.68 -15.90
CA VAL A 297 36.77 -10.19 -16.55
C VAL A 297 37.23 -11.15 -17.64
N LEU A 298 37.21 -12.46 -17.37
CA LEU A 298 37.65 -13.48 -18.33
C LEU A 298 36.76 -13.56 -19.57
N THR A 299 35.48 -13.22 -19.42
CA THR A 299 34.45 -13.29 -20.46
C THR A 299 34.15 -11.96 -21.14
N GLY A 300 34.86 -10.88 -20.76
CA GLY A 300 34.70 -9.57 -21.37
C GLY A 300 33.41 -8.85 -20.97
N LYS A 301 32.79 -9.22 -19.84
CA LYS A 301 31.60 -8.54 -19.29
C LYS A 301 31.94 -7.35 -18.38
N ALA A 302 33.23 -7.03 -18.21
CA ALA A 302 33.69 -5.99 -17.29
C ALA A 302 33.61 -4.55 -17.85
N GLU A 303 33.33 -4.34 -19.15
CA GLU A 303 33.24 -3.01 -19.75
C GLU A 303 31.78 -2.57 -19.91
N GLU A 304 31.12 -2.15 -18.82
CA GLU A 304 29.96 -1.22 -18.91
C GLU A 304 29.60 -0.47 -17.62
N VAL A 305 30.34 -0.61 -16.51
CA VAL A 305 30.00 0.07 -15.23
C VAL A 305 30.95 1.24 -14.88
N ALA A 306 31.83 1.65 -15.80
CA ALA A 306 32.78 2.73 -15.55
C ALA A 306 32.75 3.85 -16.60
N VAL A 307 31.56 4.27 -17.05
CA VAL A 307 31.38 5.59 -17.70
C VAL A 307 29.99 6.16 -17.36
N ALA A 308 29.84 6.64 -16.13
CA ALA A 308 28.85 7.65 -15.76
C ALA A 308 29.37 8.32 -14.48
N GLY A 309 30.35 9.21 -14.66
CA GLY A 309 30.68 10.25 -13.68
C GLY A 309 29.82 11.47 -13.91
#